data_AF-A0A358I220-F1
#
_entry.id   AF-A0A358I220-F1
#
_cell.length_a   1.000
_cell.length_b   1.000
_cell.length_c   1.000
_cell.angle_alpha   90.00
_cell.angle_beta   90.00
_cell.angle_gamma   90.00
#
_symmetry.space_group_name_H-M   'P 1'
#
loop_
_entity.id
_entity.type
_entity.pdbx_description
1 polymer ?
#
loop_
_entity_poly.entity_id
_entity_poly.type
_entity_poly.pdbx_seq_one_letter_code
_entity_poly.pdbx_strand_id
1 'polypeptide(L)'
;ARAVVKDFGGELQKVSLLDPSASSTMAVQYSPYVVPELLAAWQKDPESAPGRLTSSPWPDRIEVVQTTPQGAGYVMQAAVLLKTSAEAEGENAGIVPVIIQVVQREGKWLIAAYQEQKLTADTPAD
;
A
#
# COMPACT_ATOMS: atom_id res chain seq x y z
N ALA A 1 13.79 4.69 -6.01
CA ALA A 1 12.56 3.99 -6.42
C ALA A 1 12.10 2.92 -5.41
N ARG A 2 12.88 1.87 -5.08
CA ARG A 2 12.42 0.82 -4.12
C ARG A 2 12.29 1.31 -2.67
N ALA A 3 13.15 2.25 -2.25
CA ALA A 3 13.10 2.83 -0.91
C ALA A 3 11.74 3.46 -0.59
N VAL A 4 11.24 4.37 -1.44
CA VAL A 4 9.92 5.03 -1.24
C VAL A 4 8.79 4.02 -1.04
N VAL A 5 8.81 2.89 -1.74
CA VAL A 5 7.80 1.82 -1.60
C VAL A 5 7.93 1.11 -0.25
N LYS A 6 9.15 0.81 0.18
CA LYS A 6 9.41 0.18 1.46
C LYS A 6 9.05 1.08 2.63
N ASP A 7 9.45 2.35 2.57
CA ASP A 7 9.14 3.37 3.59
C ASP A 7 7.61 3.59 3.68
N PHE A 8 6.94 3.72 2.53
CA PHE A 8 5.47 3.77 2.46
C PHE A 8 4.81 2.55 3.10
N GLY A 9 5.34 1.35 2.86
CA GLY A 9 4.83 0.11 3.44
C GLY A 9 4.80 0.09 4.97
N GLY A 10 5.77 0.74 5.62
CA GLY A 10 5.81 0.87 7.08
C GLY A 10 4.78 1.84 7.67
N GLU A 11 4.23 2.74 6.83
CA GLU A 11 3.21 3.70 7.26
C GLU A 11 1.79 3.14 7.16
N LEU A 12 1.57 2.06 6.41
CA LEU A 12 0.25 1.46 6.20
C LEU A 12 -0.45 1.08 7.52
N GLN A 13 0.31 0.54 8.48
CA GLN A 13 -0.23 0.17 9.80
C GLN A 13 -0.70 1.37 10.63
N LYS A 14 -0.22 2.59 10.32
CA LYS A 14 -0.58 3.82 11.04
C LYS A 14 -1.91 4.39 10.58
N VAL A 15 -2.40 4.00 9.42
CA VAL A 15 -3.67 4.46 8.86
C VAL A 15 -4.73 3.39 9.08
N SER A 16 -5.72 3.70 9.92
CA SER A 16 -6.90 2.84 10.07
C SER A 16 -7.99 3.32 9.12
N LEU A 17 -8.37 2.49 8.15
CA LEU A 17 -9.36 2.86 7.13
C LEU A 17 -10.78 2.99 7.71
N LEU A 18 -11.04 2.31 8.83
CA LEU A 18 -12.29 2.40 9.58
C LEU A 18 -12.38 3.65 10.48
N ASP A 19 -11.29 4.41 10.62
CA ASP A 19 -11.30 5.63 11.43
C ASP A 19 -11.92 6.79 10.62
N PRO A 20 -12.84 7.59 11.19
CA PRO A 20 -13.40 8.74 10.50
C PRO A 20 -12.35 9.79 10.12
N SER A 21 -11.19 9.78 10.78
CA SER A 21 -10.05 10.66 10.52
C SER A 21 -9.05 10.04 9.53
N ALA A 22 -9.37 8.90 8.90
CA ALA A 22 -8.48 8.19 7.98
C ALA A 22 -7.91 9.12 6.90
N SER A 23 -8.75 9.93 6.27
CA SER A 23 -8.36 10.89 5.24
C SER A 23 -7.32 11.92 5.72
N SER A 24 -7.45 12.41 6.96
CA SER A 24 -6.48 13.34 7.57
C SER A 24 -5.18 12.63 7.91
N THR A 25 -5.26 11.43 8.47
CA THR A 25 -4.09 10.61 8.79
C THR A 25 -3.32 10.24 7.53
N MET A 26 -4.01 9.81 6.47
CA MET A 26 -3.43 9.56 5.15
C MET A 26 -2.70 10.79 4.62
N ALA A 27 -3.26 11.99 4.78
CA ALA A 27 -2.61 13.22 4.33
C ALA A 27 -1.22 13.36 4.95
N VAL A 28 -1.10 13.08 6.24
CA VAL A 28 0.17 13.20 6.98
C VAL A 28 1.12 12.05 6.66
N GLN A 29 0.62 10.81 6.67
CA GLN A 29 1.44 9.61 6.51
C GLN A 29 1.86 9.37 5.06
N TYR A 30 0.99 9.66 4.07
CA TYR A 30 1.21 9.27 2.67
C TYR A 30 1.75 10.39 1.80
N SER A 31 1.51 11.67 2.13
CA SER A 31 2.00 12.80 1.33
C SER A 31 3.51 12.81 1.01
N PRO A 32 4.45 12.33 1.87
CA PRO A 32 5.85 12.29 1.49
C PRO A 32 6.21 11.17 0.49
N TYR A 33 5.31 10.19 0.28
CA TYR A 33 5.60 9.01 -0.53
C TYR A 33 4.78 8.94 -1.83
N VAL A 34 3.62 9.58 -1.88
CA VAL A 34 2.68 9.46 -3.01
C VAL A 34 2.46 10.80 -3.72
N VAL A 35 2.05 10.72 -4.99
CA VAL A 35 1.65 11.93 -5.73
C VAL A 35 0.34 12.49 -5.16
N PRO A 36 0.15 13.83 -5.16
CA PRO A 36 -1.03 14.47 -4.58
C PRO A 36 -2.34 14.00 -5.23
N GLU A 37 -2.30 13.66 -6.52
CA GLU A 37 -3.45 13.13 -7.27
C GLU A 37 -3.94 11.79 -6.70
N LEU A 38 -3.01 10.87 -6.38
CA LEU A 38 -3.31 9.57 -5.78
C LEU A 38 -3.80 9.74 -4.34
N LEU A 39 -3.15 10.62 -3.57
CA LEU A 39 -3.57 10.92 -2.21
C LEU A 39 -5.01 11.46 -2.17
N ALA A 40 -5.35 12.40 -3.06
CA ALA A 40 -6.69 12.96 -3.13
C ALA A 40 -7.76 11.91 -3.49
N ALA A 41 -7.41 10.92 -4.33
CA ALA A 41 -8.30 9.80 -4.63
C ALA A 41 -8.57 8.95 -3.37
N TRP A 42 -7.53 8.60 -2.62
CA TRP A 42 -7.64 7.87 -1.36
C TRP A 42 -8.35 8.64 -0.24
N GLN A 43 -8.20 9.96 -0.18
CA GLN A 43 -8.92 10.77 0.79
C GLN A 43 -10.43 10.82 0.53
N LYS A 44 -10.84 10.74 -0.74
CA LYS A 44 -12.25 10.66 -1.13
C LYS A 44 -12.84 9.28 -0.85
N ASP A 45 -12.05 8.24 -1.10
CA ASP A 45 -12.43 6.84 -0.90
C ASP A 45 -11.33 6.12 -0.11
N PRO A 46 -11.36 6.20 1.24
CA PRO A 46 -10.31 5.63 2.09
C PRO A 46 -10.27 4.10 2.00
N GLU A 47 -11.38 3.44 1.65
CA GLU A 47 -11.45 1.99 1.48
C GLU A 47 -10.67 1.48 0.27
N SER A 48 -10.46 2.33 -0.75
CA SER A 48 -9.59 2.04 -1.90
C SER A 48 -8.10 2.30 -1.63
N ALA A 49 -7.77 2.84 -0.45
CA ALA A 49 -6.39 3.07 -0.05
C ALA A 49 -5.82 1.85 0.69
N PRO A 50 -4.51 1.59 0.59
CA PRO A 50 -3.89 0.61 1.46
C PRO A 50 -3.89 1.14 2.89
N GLY A 51 -4.12 0.25 3.85
CA GLY A 51 -4.14 0.59 5.26
C GLY A 51 -4.73 -0.53 6.10
N ARG A 52 -4.94 -0.24 7.38
CA ARG A 52 -5.50 -1.20 8.34
C ARG A 52 -7.03 -1.17 8.28
N LEU A 53 -7.62 -2.26 7.78
CA LEU A 53 -9.07 -2.50 7.84
C LEU A 53 -9.51 -3.18 9.14
N THR A 54 -8.73 -4.11 9.67
CA THR A 54 -9.08 -4.85 10.90
C THR A 54 -7.99 -4.73 11.95
N SER A 55 -8.30 -5.02 13.20
CA SER A 55 -7.30 -5.04 14.28
C SER A 55 -6.26 -6.15 14.11
N SER A 56 -6.53 -7.16 13.27
CA SER A 56 -5.67 -8.27 12.90
C SER A 56 -6.39 -9.13 11.85
N PRO A 57 -5.75 -9.52 10.73
CA PRO A 57 -4.40 -9.17 10.30
C PRO A 57 -4.26 -7.72 9.78
N TRP A 58 -3.11 -7.08 10.02
CA TRP A 58 -2.80 -5.73 9.50
C TRP A 58 -1.56 -5.74 8.59
N PRO A 59 -1.40 -4.74 7.70
CA PRO A 59 -0.21 -4.63 6.86
C PRO A 59 1.03 -4.31 7.70
N ASP A 60 2.07 -5.14 7.62
CA ASP A 60 3.36 -4.94 8.30
C ASP A 60 4.35 -4.17 7.42
N ARG A 61 4.57 -4.67 6.20
CA ARG A 61 5.54 -4.10 5.25
C ARG A 61 5.23 -4.48 3.81
N ILE A 62 5.80 -3.72 2.88
CA ILE A 62 5.76 -4.05 1.45
C ILE A 62 7.11 -4.66 1.04
N GLU A 63 7.05 -5.83 0.41
CA GLU A 63 8.19 -6.50 -0.19
C GLU A 63 8.13 -6.41 -1.72
N VAL A 64 9.14 -5.79 -2.32
CA VAL A 64 9.21 -5.63 -3.79
C VAL A 64 9.84 -6.88 -4.41
N VAL A 65 9.03 -7.65 -5.14
CA VAL A 65 9.39 -8.90 -5.81
C VAL A 65 10.10 -8.62 -7.14
N GLN A 66 9.51 -7.76 -7.97
CA GLN A 66 10.05 -7.43 -9.29
C GLN A 66 9.96 -5.94 -9.55
N THR A 67 10.90 -5.41 -10.33
CA THR A 67 10.91 -4.02 -10.77
C THR A 67 11.15 -3.96 -12.26
N THR A 68 10.23 -3.34 -12.98
CA THR A 68 10.23 -3.23 -14.43
C THR A 68 10.25 -1.75 -14.81
N PRO A 69 11.19 -1.29 -15.65
CA PRO A 69 11.20 0.10 -16.12
C PRO A 69 9.98 0.39 -16.99
N GLN A 70 9.34 1.54 -16.80
CA GLN A 70 8.20 2.00 -17.60
C GLN A 70 8.29 3.50 -17.86
N GLY A 71 8.68 3.87 -19.09
CA GLY A 71 8.89 5.26 -19.48
C GLY A 71 9.94 5.95 -18.60
N ALA A 72 9.57 7.06 -17.95
CA ALA A 72 10.41 7.79 -16.99
C ALA A 72 10.28 7.29 -15.53
N GLY A 73 9.59 6.17 -15.31
CA GLY A 73 9.34 5.60 -14.00
C GLY A 73 9.57 4.09 -13.96
N TYR A 74 9.05 3.46 -12.91
CA TYR A 74 9.11 2.01 -12.73
C TYR A 74 7.75 1.48 -12.30
N VAL A 75 7.42 0.28 -12.75
CA VAL A 75 6.36 -0.53 -12.17
C VAL A 75 6.99 -1.65 -11.36
N MET A 76 6.51 -1.80 -10.14
CA MET A 76 6.99 -2.76 -9.18
C MET A 76 5.87 -3.74 -8.86
N GLN A 77 6.15 -5.03 -9.05
CA GLN A 77 5.34 -6.08 -8.46
C GLN A 77 5.84 -6.27 -7.03
N ALA A 78 4.95 -6.08 -6.08
CA ALA A 78 5.25 -6.14 -4.67
C ALA A 78 4.17 -6.94 -3.93
N ALA A 79 4.41 -7.18 -2.66
CA ALA A 79 3.53 -7.95 -1.81
C ALA A 79 3.45 -7.23 -0.46
N VAL A 80 2.25 -6.92 0.01
CA VAL A 80 2.02 -6.45 1.38
C VAL A 80 2.00 -7.68 2.26
N LEU A 81 2.99 -7.79 3.13
CA LEU A 81 3.05 -8.84 4.14
C LEU A 81 2.15 -8.45 5.31
N LEU A 82 1.21 -9.32 5.63
CA LEU A 82 0.31 -9.15 6.76
C LEU A 82 0.90 -9.76 8.03
N LYS A 83 0.52 -9.21 9.18
CA LYS A 83 0.91 -9.69 10.50
C LYS A 83 -0.30 -9.77 11.41
N THR A 84 -0.32 -10.78 12.28
CA THR A 84 -1.28 -10.91 13.38
C THR A 84 -0.58 -10.88 14.73
N SER A 85 -1.34 -10.55 15.78
CA SER A 85 -0.83 -10.54 17.15
C SER A 85 -0.41 -11.93 17.66
N ALA A 86 -0.82 -13.00 16.98
CA ALA A 86 -0.59 -14.38 17.40
C ALA A 86 0.70 -15.00 16.83
N GLU A 87 1.33 -14.34 15.84
CA GLU A 87 2.49 -14.90 15.15
C GLU A 87 3.81 -14.55 15.85
N ALA A 88 4.69 -15.55 15.92
CA ALA A 88 6.07 -15.37 16.36
C ALA A 88 6.84 -14.48 15.36
N GLU A 89 7.93 -13.85 15.82
CA GLU A 89 8.82 -13.07 14.95
C GLU A 89 9.30 -13.89 13.74
N GLY A 90 8.71 -13.65 12.57
CA GLY A 90 9.11 -14.26 11.30
C GLY A 90 7.98 -14.88 10.48
N GLU A 91 6.81 -15.11 11.07
CA GLU A 91 5.63 -15.62 10.35
C GLU A 91 4.67 -14.47 9.95
N ASN A 92 4.17 -14.57 8.71
CA ASN A 92 3.24 -13.60 8.12
C ASN A 92 1.88 -14.26 7.89
N ALA A 93 0.81 -13.64 8.40
CA ALA A 93 -0.54 -14.20 8.33
C ALA A 93 -1.09 -14.30 6.90
N GLY A 94 -0.48 -13.57 5.98
CA GLY A 94 -0.85 -13.56 4.59
C GLY A 94 -0.01 -12.60 3.78
N ILE A 95 -0.19 -12.68 2.47
CA ILE A 95 0.47 -11.82 1.51
C ILE A 95 -0.61 -11.28 0.57
N VAL A 96 -0.67 -9.96 0.43
CA VAL A 96 -1.52 -9.30 -0.57
C VAL A 96 -0.64 -8.89 -1.74
N PRO A 97 -0.77 -9.49 -2.93
CA PRO A 97 -0.02 -9.06 -4.10
C PRO A 97 -0.49 -7.69 -4.56
N VAL A 98 0.46 -6.80 -4.87
CA VAL A 98 0.20 -5.43 -5.25
C VAL A 98 1.08 -4.99 -6.41
N ILE A 99 0.56 -4.10 -7.25
CA ILE A 99 1.31 -3.46 -8.32
C ILE A 99 1.44 -1.99 -7.98
N ILE A 100 2.67 -1.49 -7.98
CA ILE A 100 3.00 -0.13 -7.56
C ILE A 100 3.74 0.56 -8.69
N GLN A 101 3.21 1.66 -9.18
CA GLN A 101 3.89 2.51 -10.14
C GLN A 101 4.55 3.66 -9.40
N VAL A 102 5.84 3.86 -9.63
CA VAL A 102 6.60 5.00 -9.13
C VAL A 102 7.10 5.86 -10.27
N VAL A 103 7.03 7.18 -10.08
CA VAL A 103 7.50 8.18 -11.03
C VAL A 103 8.45 9.13 -10.33
N GLN A 104 9.37 9.72 -11.09
CA GLN A 104 10.22 10.79 -10.57
C GLN A 104 9.56 12.14 -10.84
N ARG A 105 9.35 12.94 -9.80
CA ARG A 105 8.88 14.33 -9.88
C ARG A 105 9.85 15.19 -9.08
N GLU A 106 10.39 16.24 -9.70
CA GLU A 106 11.28 17.21 -9.02
C GLU A 106 12.47 16.55 -8.29
N GLY A 107 13.03 15.50 -8.88
CA GLY A 107 14.15 14.73 -8.31
C GLY A 107 13.76 13.72 -7.22
N LYS A 108 12.49 13.66 -6.80
CA LYS A 108 11.98 12.72 -5.79
C LYS A 108 11.19 11.58 -6.44
N TRP A 109 11.30 10.38 -5.87
CA TRP A 109 10.48 9.25 -6.27
C TRP A 109 9.15 9.29 -5.51
N LEU A 110 8.04 9.23 -6.23
CA LEU A 110 6.69 9.21 -5.67
C LEU A 110 5.89 8.06 -6.27
N ILE A 111 5.01 7.48 -5.46
CA ILE A 111 4.04 6.48 -5.91
C ILE A 111 2.94 7.20 -6.67
N ALA A 112 2.81 6.88 -7.96
CA ALA A 112 1.80 7.43 -8.86
C ALA A 112 0.55 6.57 -8.92
N ALA A 113 0.70 5.26 -8.78
CA ALA A 113 -0.42 4.33 -8.76
C ALA A 113 -0.10 3.17 -7.82
N TYR A 114 -1.15 2.66 -7.19
CA TYR A 114 -1.09 1.52 -6.31
C TYR A 114 -2.36 0.71 -6.54
N GLN A 115 -2.20 -0.58 -6.79
CA GLN A 115 -3.31 -1.46 -7.05
C GLN A 115 -3.08 -2.77 -6.32
N GLU A 116 -3.98 -3.09 -5.41
CA GLU A 116 -4.05 -4.43 -4.83
C GLU A 116 -4.60 -5.37 -5.89
N GLN A 117 -3.87 -6.45 -6.17
CA GLN A 117 -4.49 -7.59 -6.83
C GLN A 117 -5.38 -8.23 -5.78
N LYS A 118 -6.62 -7.75 -5.68
CA LYS A 118 -7.67 -8.54 -5.05
C LYS A 118 -7.66 -9.87 -5.78
N LEU A 119 -7.25 -10.93 -5.09
CA LEU A 119 -7.70 -12.26 -5.45
C LEU A 119 -9.22 -12.17 -5.33
N THR A 120 -9.90 -11.85 -6.42
CA THR A 120 -11.33 -12.09 -6.51
C THR A 120 -11.46 -13.59 -6.34
N ALA A 121 -11.72 -14.02 -5.10
CA ALA A 121 -12.59 -15.15 -4.87
C ALA A 121 -13.98 -14.73 -5.40
N ASP A 122 -14.09 -14.63 -6.73
CA ASP A 122 -15.35 -14.81 -7.42
C ASP A 122 -15.63 -16.31 -7.31
N THR A 123 -16.04 -16.73 -6.12
CA THR A 123 -16.87 -17.91 -5.98
C THR A 123 -18.28 -17.37 -5.97
N PRO A 124 -19.02 -17.38 -7.10
CA PRO A 124 -20.47 -17.37 -7.00
C PRO A 124 -20.83 -18.60 -6.16
N ALA A 125 -21.38 -18.37 -4.97
CA ALA A 125 -22.02 -19.43 -4.23
C ALA A 125 -23.24 -19.86 -5.07
N ASP A 126 -23.17 -21.09 -5.58
CA ASP A 126 -24.26 -21.84 -6.20
C ASP A 126 -25.46 -21.98 -5.24
#